data_AF-A0AAU3ISA6-F1
#
_entry.id   AF-A0AAU3ISA6-F1
#
_cell.length_a   1.000
_cell.length_b   1.000
_cell.length_c   1.000
_cell.angle_alpha   90.00
_cell.angle_beta   90.00
_cell.angle_gamma   90.00
#
_symmetry.space_group_name_H-M   'P 1'
#
loop_
_entity.id
_entity.type
_entity.pdbx_description
1 polymer ?
#
loop_
_entity_poly.entity_id
_entity_poly.type
_entity_poly.pdbx_seq_one_letter_code
_entity_poly.pdbx_strand_id
1 'polypeptide(L)'
;MCRRHGRTFIVDEAWGSHLPFHDGLPEWGMNIGADLCVTSVHKMGNGLEQSSVFHLQGNRVDPAVLKAREDLLGTTSPSTLIYAALDGWRRQMVEHGKDLLDRALELAATARAEIGKTHGLWVLDEENTGAFDVDPLKIVIDVSGLGVDGYHASDWLREHCHVNFSLSDHRRVSAEITVADSEETVGVLLDALRTLSSARDLPPAARIDVPEPGELELEVAMPPRDAFFGRVEIVPTGQAVGRIAAELVTPYPPGAPALCPGEVITGPVLSYLTTGLDGGMDIPDASDPTLKTLRVVAE
;
A
#
# COMPACT_ATOMS: atom_id res chain seq x y z
N MET A 1 8.83 -20.87 -7.11
CA MET A 1 7.94 -21.21 -8.25
C MET A 1 8.57 -20.83 -9.60
N CYS A 2 8.88 -19.56 -9.86
CA CYS A 2 9.36 -19.05 -11.16
C CYS A 2 10.54 -19.83 -11.76
N ARG A 3 11.57 -20.12 -10.94
CA ARG A 3 12.75 -20.91 -11.36
C ARG A 3 12.37 -22.29 -11.90
N ARG A 4 11.42 -23.00 -11.26
CA ARG A 4 10.95 -24.32 -11.72
C ARG A 4 10.26 -24.27 -13.09
N HIS A 5 9.79 -23.09 -13.50
CA HIS A 5 9.12 -22.88 -14.79
C HIS A 5 9.98 -22.06 -15.76
N GLY A 6 11.27 -21.88 -15.44
CA GLY A 6 12.20 -21.12 -16.27
C GLY A 6 11.81 -19.64 -16.45
N ARG A 7 10.94 -19.10 -15.60
CA ARG A 7 10.48 -17.71 -15.66
C ARG A 7 11.41 -16.79 -14.85
N THR A 8 11.59 -15.56 -15.33
CA THR A 8 12.23 -14.48 -14.58
C THR A 8 11.43 -14.19 -13.32
N PHE A 9 12.12 -14.13 -12.17
CA PHE A 9 11.52 -13.79 -10.90
C PHE A 9 11.75 -12.30 -10.63
N ILE A 10 10.69 -11.50 -10.71
CA ILE A 10 10.72 -10.06 -10.44
C ILE A 10 9.95 -9.82 -9.14
N VAL A 11 10.52 -9.01 -8.25
CA VAL A 11 9.87 -8.57 -7.01
C VAL A 11 9.64 -7.07 -7.09
N ASP A 12 8.39 -6.63 -6.96
CA ASP A 12 8.09 -5.24 -6.64
C ASP A 12 8.21 -5.08 -5.13
N GLU A 13 9.28 -4.43 -4.72
CA GLU A 13 9.64 -4.20 -3.33
C GLU A 13 9.67 -2.70 -3.05
N ALA A 14 8.68 -1.97 -3.59
CA ALA A 14 8.58 -0.53 -3.43
C ALA A 14 8.71 -0.08 -1.97
N TRP A 15 8.22 -0.88 -1.02
CA TRP A 15 8.28 -0.60 0.42
C TRP A 15 9.46 -1.22 1.16
N GLY A 16 10.38 -1.92 0.48
CA GLY A 16 11.44 -2.71 1.14
C GLY A 16 12.86 -2.14 1.03
N SER A 17 13.02 -0.86 0.72
CA SER A 17 14.37 -0.28 0.54
C SER A 17 15.26 -0.37 1.79
N HIS A 18 14.69 -0.50 2.99
CA HIS A 18 15.41 -0.64 4.27
C HIS A 18 15.75 -2.10 4.62
N LEU A 19 15.04 -3.08 4.07
CA LEU A 19 15.18 -4.52 4.40
C LEU A 19 16.63 -5.05 4.33
N PRO A 20 17.45 -4.74 3.32
CA PRO A 20 18.80 -5.33 3.22
C PRO A 20 19.80 -4.88 4.29
N PHE A 21 19.43 -3.93 5.15
CA PHE A 21 20.36 -3.30 6.08
C PHE A 21 20.22 -3.79 7.53
N HIS A 22 19.30 -4.71 7.83
CA HIS A 22 19.13 -5.25 9.18
C HIS A 22 18.51 -6.65 9.23
N ASP A 23 19.08 -7.56 10.02
CA ASP A 23 18.64 -8.97 10.13
C ASP A 23 17.32 -9.16 10.89
N GLY A 24 16.86 -8.12 11.60
CA GLY A 24 15.57 -8.09 12.31
C GLY A 24 14.40 -7.61 11.45
N LEU A 25 14.59 -7.48 10.13
CA LEU A 25 13.56 -7.09 9.16
C LEU A 25 13.25 -8.28 8.22
N PRO A 26 12.11 -8.24 7.52
CA PRO A 26 11.79 -9.26 6.52
C PRO A 26 12.88 -9.46 5.47
N GLU A 27 12.98 -10.69 4.96
CA GLU A 27 14.01 -11.07 4.01
C GLU A 27 13.93 -10.26 2.70
N TRP A 28 15.07 -9.69 2.29
CA TRP A 28 15.17 -8.90 1.07
C TRP A 28 14.97 -9.77 -0.19
N GLY A 29 14.25 -9.25 -1.21
CA GLY A 29 13.93 -9.98 -2.44
C GLY A 29 15.17 -10.53 -3.16
N MET A 30 16.31 -9.85 -3.06
CA MET A 30 17.55 -10.33 -3.67
C MET A 30 18.14 -11.54 -2.92
N ASN A 31 17.96 -11.64 -1.60
CA ASN A 31 18.48 -12.77 -0.82
C ASN A 31 17.69 -14.07 -1.11
N ILE A 32 16.39 -13.94 -1.42
CA ILE A 32 15.56 -15.09 -1.87
C ILE A 32 15.71 -15.39 -3.38
N GLY A 33 16.60 -14.66 -4.05
CA GLY A 33 17.03 -14.97 -5.40
C GLY A 33 16.12 -14.47 -6.51
N ALA A 34 15.47 -13.31 -6.31
CA ALA A 34 14.86 -12.52 -7.38
C ALA A 34 15.90 -12.17 -8.44
N ASP A 35 15.56 -12.27 -9.72
CA ASP A 35 16.44 -11.84 -10.81
C ASP A 35 16.49 -10.29 -10.90
N LEU A 36 15.38 -9.65 -10.55
CA LEU A 36 15.21 -8.20 -10.50
C LEU A 36 14.33 -7.83 -9.29
N CYS A 37 14.78 -6.88 -8.48
CA CYS A 37 13.98 -6.27 -7.41
C CYS A 37 13.88 -4.76 -7.66
N VAL A 38 12.69 -4.19 -7.52
CA VAL A 38 12.44 -2.75 -7.71
C VAL A 38 12.07 -2.13 -6.37
N THR A 39 12.82 -1.15 -5.90
CA THR A 39 12.57 -0.48 -4.61
C THR A 39 12.29 1.01 -4.81
N SER A 40 11.33 1.57 -4.06
CA SER A 40 11.09 3.01 -4.01
C SER A 40 11.80 3.62 -2.81
N VAL A 41 12.94 4.24 -3.05
CA VAL A 41 13.79 4.80 -2.00
C VAL A 41 13.10 5.95 -1.26
N HIS A 42 12.20 6.68 -1.92
CA HIS A 42 11.42 7.75 -1.29
C HIS A 42 10.36 7.28 -0.29
N LYS A 43 10.11 5.97 -0.20
CA LYS A 43 9.18 5.41 0.80
C LYS A 43 9.95 5.13 2.09
N MET A 44 10.49 3.92 2.24
CA MET A 44 11.20 3.50 3.45
C MET A 44 12.70 3.80 3.44
N GLY A 45 13.19 4.51 2.43
CA GLY A 45 14.61 4.82 2.26
C GLY A 45 14.93 6.30 2.45
N ASN A 46 14.03 7.11 3.01
CA ASN A 46 14.27 8.54 3.25
C ASN A 46 14.77 9.31 2.00
N GLY A 47 14.45 8.82 0.80
CA GLY A 47 14.81 9.45 -0.47
C GLY A 47 13.86 10.59 -0.84
N LEU A 48 14.26 11.41 -1.80
CA LEU A 48 13.35 12.39 -2.40
C LEU A 48 12.31 11.69 -3.27
N GLU A 49 11.07 12.19 -3.31
CA GLU A 49 10.00 11.66 -4.17
C GLU A 49 10.49 11.39 -5.60
N GLN A 50 9.90 10.36 -6.23
CA GLN A 50 10.31 9.82 -7.54
C GLN A 50 11.64 9.03 -7.54
N SER A 51 12.37 8.97 -6.41
CA SER A 51 13.57 8.14 -6.32
C SER A 51 13.24 6.64 -6.23
N SER A 52 13.84 5.83 -7.11
CA SER A 52 13.70 4.37 -7.15
C SER A 52 14.96 3.71 -7.70
N VAL A 53 15.14 2.42 -7.42
CA VAL A 53 16.31 1.64 -7.84
C VAL A 53 15.90 0.28 -8.36
N PHE A 54 16.50 -0.13 -9.48
CA PHE A 54 16.50 -1.51 -9.98
C PHE A 54 17.71 -2.26 -9.41
N HIS A 55 17.47 -3.33 -8.66
CA HIS A 55 18.49 -4.25 -8.17
C HIS A 55 18.50 -5.50 -9.04
N LEU A 56 19.64 -5.81 -9.63
CA LEU A 56 19.79 -6.89 -10.60
C LEU A 56 20.78 -7.95 -10.09
N GLN A 57 20.46 -9.23 -10.27
CA GLN A 57 21.41 -10.31 -10.04
C GLN A 57 21.25 -11.44 -11.07
N GLY A 58 22.26 -12.29 -11.16
CA GLY A 58 22.25 -13.42 -12.10
C GLY A 58 22.35 -12.98 -13.56
N ASN A 59 21.82 -13.81 -14.46
CA ASN A 59 22.00 -13.65 -15.91
C ASN A 59 20.70 -13.80 -16.73
N ARG A 60 19.53 -13.90 -16.07
CA ARG A 60 18.23 -14.05 -16.75
C ARG A 60 17.72 -12.75 -17.36
N VAL A 61 18.17 -11.62 -16.82
CA VAL A 61 17.85 -10.28 -17.31
C VAL A 61 19.15 -9.63 -17.76
N ASP A 62 19.22 -9.31 -19.05
CA ASP A 62 20.37 -8.61 -19.63
C ASP A 62 20.35 -7.12 -19.18
N PRO A 63 21.40 -6.63 -18.51
CA PRO A 63 21.47 -5.25 -18.04
C PRO A 63 21.35 -4.21 -19.17
N ALA A 64 21.90 -4.49 -20.37
CA ALA A 64 21.84 -3.58 -21.49
C ALA A 64 20.41 -3.49 -22.06
N VAL A 65 19.70 -4.61 -22.10
CA VAL A 65 18.29 -4.64 -22.50
C VAL A 65 17.41 -3.93 -21.48
N LEU A 66 17.66 -4.13 -20.18
CA LEU A 66 16.94 -3.42 -19.12
C LEU A 66 17.15 -1.91 -19.22
N LYS A 67 18.40 -1.46 -19.36
CA LYS A 67 18.74 -0.04 -19.53
C LYS A 67 18.04 0.57 -20.75
N ALA A 68 18.09 -0.11 -21.90
CA ALA A 68 17.47 0.37 -23.13
C ALA A 68 15.94 0.50 -23.02
N ARG A 69 15.29 -0.33 -22.20
CA ARG A 69 13.85 -0.24 -21.92
C ARG A 69 13.53 0.87 -20.93
N GLU A 70 14.37 1.04 -19.91
CA GLU A 70 14.25 2.14 -18.95
C GLU A 70 14.40 3.51 -19.65
N ASP A 71 15.32 3.62 -20.62
CA ASP A 71 15.52 4.82 -21.45
C ASP A 71 14.25 5.26 -22.22
N LEU A 72 13.30 4.37 -22.48
CA LEU A 72 12.02 4.73 -23.13
C LEU A 72 11.07 5.47 -22.20
N LEU A 73 11.22 5.29 -20.89
CA LEU A 73 10.36 5.87 -19.85
C LEU A 73 11.05 7.03 -19.13
N GLY A 74 12.39 7.03 -19.12
CA GLY A 74 13.21 8.05 -18.49
C GLY A 74 13.14 9.41 -19.19
N THR A 75 13.34 10.47 -18.42
CA THR A 75 13.59 11.81 -18.96
C THR A 75 15.03 11.91 -19.48
N THR A 76 15.23 12.60 -20.60
CA THR A 76 16.58 12.92 -21.11
C THR A 76 17.32 13.95 -20.25
N SER A 77 16.63 14.58 -19.30
CA SER A 77 17.16 15.63 -18.42
C SER A 77 16.83 15.31 -16.96
N PRO A 78 17.45 14.26 -16.38
CA PRO A 78 17.12 13.85 -15.03
C PRO A 78 17.62 14.85 -13.98
N SER A 79 16.90 14.94 -12.87
CA SER A 79 17.28 15.81 -11.76
C SER A 79 18.54 15.28 -11.07
N THR A 80 19.62 16.05 -11.11
CA THR A 80 20.85 15.72 -10.38
C THR A 80 20.65 15.69 -8.87
N LEU A 81 19.64 16.39 -8.35
CA LEU A 81 19.29 16.36 -6.92
C LEU A 81 18.73 15.00 -6.51
N ILE A 82 17.91 14.37 -7.35
CA ILE A 82 17.38 13.03 -7.07
C ILE A 82 18.52 12.01 -7.02
N TYR A 83 19.46 12.08 -7.96
CA TYR A 83 20.63 11.19 -7.95
C TYR A 83 21.56 11.44 -6.76
N ALA A 84 21.81 12.70 -6.39
CA ALA A 84 22.61 13.02 -5.23
C ALA A 84 21.95 12.52 -3.93
N ALA A 85 20.62 12.65 -3.80
CA ALA A 85 19.88 12.11 -2.68
C ALA A 85 19.93 10.57 -2.62
N LEU A 86 19.77 9.91 -3.77
CA LEU A 86 19.90 8.45 -3.88
C LEU A 86 21.28 7.95 -3.44
N ASP A 87 22.36 8.60 -3.90
CA ASP A 87 23.72 8.21 -3.50
C ASP A 87 24.00 8.52 -2.03
N GLY A 88 23.48 9.65 -1.53
CA GLY A 88 23.55 10.04 -0.12
C GLY A 88 22.85 9.02 0.79
N TRP A 89 21.62 8.62 0.44
CA TRP A 89 20.89 7.56 1.13
C TRP A 89 21.66 6.24 1.12
N ARG A 90 22.10 5.78 -0.07
CA ARG A 90 22.87 4.54 -0.21
C ARG A 90 24.09 4.54 0.71
N ARG A 91 24.83 5.65 0.74
CA ARG A 91 25.99 5.82 1.62
C ARG A 91 25.59 5.75 3.09
N GLN A 92 24.55 6.48 3.50
CA GLN A 92 24.08 6.47 4.89
C GLN A 92 23.68 5.07 5.36
N MET A 93 22.92 4.33 4.54
CA MET A 93 22.49 2.98 4.92
C MET A 93 23.65 1.99 4.97
N VAL A 94 24.64 2.12 4.07
CA VAL A 94 25.84 1.27 4.11
C VAL A 94 26.74 1.59 5.32
N GLU A 95 26.93 2.87 5.66
CA GLU A 95 27.82 3.28 6.75
C GLU A 95 27.18 3.18 8.14
N HIS A 96 25.86 3.42 8.23
CA HIS A 96 25.14 3.61 9.50
C HIS A 96 23.77 2.94 9.56
N GLY A 97 23.32 2.26 8.49
CA GLY A 97 21.95 1.75 8.39
C GLY A 97 21.58 0.76 9.48
N LYS A 98 22.52 -0.11 9.89
CA LYS A 98 22.29 -1.07 10.97
C LYS A 98 21.92 -0.36 12.28
N ASP A 99 22.75 0.55 12.77
CA ASP A 99 22.53 1.28 14.03
C ASP A 99 21.26 2.15 13.98
N LEU A 100 20.99 2.78 12.81
CA LEU A 100 19.78 3.56 12.59
C LEU A 100 18.52 2.69 12.65
N LEU A 101 18.57 1.49 12.08
CA LEU A 101 17.45 0.55 12.09
C LEU A 101 17.29 -0.15 13.44
N ASP A 102 18.38 -0.51 14.12
CA ASP A 102 18.34 -0.99 15.51
C ASP A 102 17.52 -0.02 16.38
N ARG A 103 17.81 1.28 16.25
CA ARG A 103 17.07 2.32 16.96
C ARG A 103 15.60 2.41 16.56
N ALA A 104 15.30 2.40 15.26
CA ALA A 104 13.93 2.44 14.77
C ALA A 104 13.11 1.22 15.25
N LEU A 105 13.74 0.04 15.32
CA LEU A 105 13.14 -1.20 15.81
C LEU A 105 12.84 -1.14 17.31
N GLU A 106 13.76 -0.58 18.13
CA GLU A 106 13.50 -0.33 19.56
C GLU A 106 12.30 0.61 19.78
N LEU A 107 12.22 1.68 18.99
CA LEU A 107 11.12 2.64 19.02
C LEU A 107 9.80 1.98 18.61
N ALA A 108 9.81 1.20 17.52
CA ALA A 108 8.63 0.47 17.06
C ALA A 108 8.16 -0.56 18.09
N ALA A 109 9.08 -1.32 18.71
CA ALA A 109 8.75 -2.26 19.78
C ALA A 109 8.09 -1.55 20.98
N THR A 110 8.63 -0.41 21.39
CA THR A 110 8.07 0.42 22.46
C THR A 110 6.67 0.92 22.10
N ALA A 111 6.51 1.48 20.89
CA ALA A 111 5.24 2.00 20.41
C ALA A 111 4.17 0.89 20.38
N ARG A 112 4.49 -0.28 19.80
CA ARG A 112 3.59 -1.44 19.76
C ARG A 112 3.14 -1.87 21.15
N ALA A 113 4.07 -1.98 22.10
CA ALA A 113 3.77 -2.39 23.47
C ALA A 113 2.87 -1.38 24.21
N GLU A 114 3.08 -0.08 24.00
CA GLU A 114 2.26 0.97 24.62
C GLU A 114 0.88 1.11 23.98
N ILE A 115 0.77 0.97 22.66
CA ILE A 115 -0.51 0.99 21.94
C ILE A 115 -1.35 -0.21 22.38
N GLY A 116 -0.77 -1.41 22.52
CA GLY A 116 -1.47 -2.61 22.98
C GLY A 116 -2.03 -2.52 24.41
N LYS A 117 -1.60 -1.53 25.22
CA LYS A 117 -2.18 -1.24 26.55
C LYS A 117 -3.35 -0.27 26.49
N THR A 118 -3.57 0.39 25.35
CA THR A 118 -4.61 1.41 25.18
C THR A 118 -5.96 0.75 24.91
N HIS A 119 -6.99 1.16 25.65
CA HIS A 119 -8.31 0.56 25.54
C HIS A 119 -8.90 0.67 24.12
N GLY A 120 -9.43 -0.44 23.61
CA GLY A 120 -10.10 -0.48 22.30
C GLY A 120 -9.17 -0.47 21.09
N LEU A 121 -7.85 -0.44 21.30
CA LEU A 121 -6.85 -0.55 20.24
C LEU A 121 -6.18 -1.93 20.26
N TRP A 122 -5.94 -2.49 19.07
CA TRP A 122 -5.21 -3.74 18.90
C TRP A 122 -4.10 -3.55 17.86
N VAL A 123 -2.86 -3.89 18.21
CA VAL A 123 -1.74 -3.89 17.27
C VAL A 123 -1.62 -5.24 16.59
N LEU A 124 -1.65 -5.27 15.25
CA LEU A 124 -1.52 -6.51 14.49
C LEU A 124 -0.08 -7.04 14.49
N ASP A 125 0.04 -8.36 14.49
CA ASP A 125 1.27 -9.16 14.49
C ASP A 125 1.17 -10.33 13.49
N GLU A 126 2.18 -11.19 13.44
CA GLU A 126 2.23 -12.35 12.53
C GLU A 126 1.04 -13.30 12.70
N GLU A 127 0.59 -13.55 13.94
CA GLU A 127 -0.43 -14.55 14.23
C GLU A 127 -1.81 -14.14 13.72
N ASN A 128 -2.07 -12.82 13.64
CA ASN A 128 -3.37 -12.27 13.25
C ASN A 128 -3.39 -11.59 11.86
N THR A 129 -2.27 -11.59 11.15
CA THR A 129 -2.20 -11.11 9.75
C THR A 129 -2.25 -12.22 8.72
N GLY A 130 -1.83 -13.44 9.06
CA GLY A 130 -1.63 -14.52 8.09
C GLY A 130 -0.49 -14.25 7.11
N ALA A 131 0.34 -13.24 7.39
CA ALA A 131 1.53 -12.93 6.62
C ALA A 131 2.61 -13.99 6.85
N PHE A 132 3.49 -14.16 5.87
CA PHE A 132 4.66 -15.03 6.03
C PHE A 132 5.67 -14.44 7.04
N ASP A 133 5.79 -13.12 7.03
CA ASP A 133 6.67 -12.33 7.89
C ASP A 133 6.08 -10.91 8.01
N VAL A 134 6.40 -10.18 9.08
CA VAL A 134 5.85 -8.85 9.37
C VAL A 134 6.98 -7.85 9.54
N ASP A 135 6.92 -6.75 8.79
CA ASP A 135 7.81 -5.60 9.05
C ASP A 135 7.41 -4.92 10.37
N PRO A 136 8.23 -5.02 11.44
CA PRO A 136 7.90 -4.44 12.74
C PRO A 136 7.76 -2.91 12.69
N LEU A 137 8.37 -2.25 11.70
CA LEU A 137 8.29 -0.80 11.52
C LEU A 137 6.93 -0.33 10.98
N LYS A 138 6.10 -1.25 10.48
CA LYS A 138 4.72 -0.97 10.03
C LYS A 138 3.71 -1.36 11.11
N ILE A 139 3.31 -0.39 11.91
CA ILE A 139 2.39 -0.59 13.04
C ILE A 139 0.95 -0.44 12.54
N VAL A 140 0.33 -1.57 12.22
CA VAL A 140 -1.09 -1.65 11.86
C VAL A 140 -1.93 -1.81 13.12
N ILE A 141 -2.89 -0.92 13.32
CA ILE A 141 -3.68 -0.79 14.55
C ILE A 141 -5.16 -0.95 14.18
N ASP A 142 -5.82 -1.99 14.68
CA ASP A 142 -7.27 -2.14 14.61
C ASP A 142 -7.92 -1.24 15.66
N VAL A 143 -8.86 -0.39 15.20
CA VAL A 143 -9.58 0.60 16.00
C VAL A 143 -11.04 0.21 16.24
N SER A 144 -11.47 -0.96 15.74
CA SER A 144 -12.87 -1.39 15.81
C SER A 144 -13.38 -1.54 17.25
N GLY A 145 -12.49 -1.79 18.22
CA GLY A 145 -12.81 -1.81 19.64
C GLY A 145 -13.32 -0.48 20.19
N LEU A 146 -13.11 0.64 19.47
CA LEU A 146 -13.64 1.96 19.78
C LEU A 146 -15.01 2.23 19.15
N GLY A 147 -15.49 1.34 18.27
CA GLY A 147 -16.75 1.52 17.54
C GLY A 147 -16.68 2.49 16.35
N VAL A 148 -15.47 2.89 15.95
CA VAL A 148 -15.18 3.76 14.80
C VAL A 148 -14.45 2.95 13.72
N ASP A 149 -14.57 3.36 12.46
CA ASP A 149 -13.73 2.84 11.37
C ASP A 149 -12.40 3.61 11.27
N GLY A 150 -11.44 3.07 10.52
CA GLY A 150 -10.12 3.69 10.39
C GLY A 150 -10.15 5.01 9.63
N TYR A 151 -11.07 5.19 8.68
CA TYR A 151 -11.23 6.45 7.93
C TYR A 151 -11.53 7.60 8.88
N HIS A 152 -12.60 7.46 9.66
CA HIS A 152 -13.01 8.48 10.62
C HIS A 152 -12.02 8.64 11.77
N ALA A 153 -11.40 7.55 12.25
CA ALA A 153 -10.35 7.64 13.26
C ALA A 153 -9.15 8.48 12.77
N SER A 154 -8.73 8.25 11.52
CA SER A 154 -7.63 8.98 10.89
C SER A 154 -7.97 10.46 10.69
N ASP A 155 -9.17 10.77 10.21
CA ASP A 155 -9.62 12.16 10.08
C ASP A 155 -9.71 12.87 11.42
N TRP A 156 -10.24 12.19 12.44
CA TRP A 156 -10.33 12.73 13.78
C TRP A 156 -8.94 13.01 14.36
N LEU A 157 -8.00 12.07 14.25
CA LEU A 157 -6.61 12.24 14.71
C LEU A 157 -5.90 13.39 13.98
N ARG A 158 -6.14 13.56 12.67
CA ARG A 158 -5.59 14.66 11.88
C ARG A 158 -6.15 16.01 12.32
N GLU A 159 -7.45 16.11 12.54
CA GLU A 159 -8.12 17.35 12.95
C GLU A 159 -7.77 17.76 14.39
N HIS A 160 -7.76 16.81 15.32
CA HIS A 160 -7.67 17.08 16.76
C HIS A 160 -6.25 16.94 17.32
N CYS A 161 -5.42 16.10 16.70
CA CYS A 161 -4.06 15.81 17.19
C CYS A 161 -2.96 16.17 16.19
N HIS A 162 -3.32 16.56 14.96
CA HIS A 162 -2.37 16.86 13.87
C HIS A 162 -1.44 15.68 13.52
N VAL A 163 -1.93 14.45 13.71
CA VAL A 163 -1.21 13.22 13.35
C VAL A 163 -1.86 12.60 12.12
N ASN A 164 -1.04 12.37 11.09
CA ASN A 164 -1.46 11.66 9.87
C ASN A 164 -0.97 10.21 9.93
N PHE A 165 -1.79 9.30 9.42
CA PHE A 165 -1.46 7.89 9.27
C PHE A 165 -1.15 7.58 7.80
N SER A 166 -0.30 6.58 7.60
CA SER A 166 0.14 6.15 6.25
C SER A 166 -0.99 5.52 5.43
N LEU A 167 -1.90 4.82 6.12
CA LEU A 167 -3.03 4.12 5.53
C LEU A 167 -4.12 3.96 6.58
N SER A 168 -5.38 4.04 6.15
CA SER A 168 -6.55 3.89 7.01
C SER A 168 -7.62 3.15 6.23
N ASP A 169 -8.07 1.99 6.74
CA ASP A 169 -9.13 1.18 6.14
C ASP A 169 -10.41 1.20 6.99
N HIS A 170 -11.43 0.44 6.59
CA HIS A 170 -12.70 0.33 7.31
C HIS A 170 -12.60 -0.18 8.78
N ARG A 171 -11.43 -0.59 9.25
CA ARG A 171 -11.19 -1.14 10.60
C ARG A 171 -9.90 -0.66 11.26
N ARG A 172 -8.93 -0.18 10.49
CA ARG A 172 -7.53 -0.04 10.92
C ARG A 172 -6.94 1.27 10.48
N VAL A 173 -5.94 1.72 11.23
CA VAL A 173 -5.00 2.77 10.84
C VAL A 173 -3.57 2.23 10.90
N SER A 174 -2.67 2.73 10.07
CA SER A 174 -1.27 2.26 9.98
C SER A 174 -0.29 3.41 10.21
N ALA A 175 0.56 3.27 11.22
CA ALA A 175 1.69 4.15 11.47
C ALA A 175 2.98 3.48 10.97
N GLU A 176 3.88 4.26 10.37
CA GLU A 176 5.19 3.79 9.92
C GLU A 176 6.27 4.45 10.75
N ILE A 177 7.16 3.65 11.33
CA ILE A 177 8.35 4.13 12.05
C ILE A 177 9.54 4.06 11.09
N THR A 178 10.29 5.15 11.01
CA THR A 178 11.45 5.27 10.12
C THR A 178 12.71 5.58 10.91
N VAL A 179 13.85 5.61 10.23
CA VAL A 179 15.12 6.06 10.82
C VAL A 179 15.14 7.56 11.19
N ALA A 180 14.09 8.32 10.80
CA ALA A 180 13.94 9.72 11.17
C ALA A 180 13.12 9.93 12.46
N ASP A 181 12.54 8.86 13.02
CA ASP A 181 11.73 8.94 14.22
C ASP A 181 12.56 8.93 15.51
N SER A 182 11.95 9.43 16.58
CA SER A 182 12.54 9.55 17.90
C SER A 182 11.52 9.22 18.98
N GLU A 183 11.94 9.17 20.24
CA GLU A 183 11.00 9.05 21.36
C GLU A 183 9.99 10.19 21.41
N GLU A 184 10.35 11.38 20.94
CA GLU A 184 9.43 12.52 20.87
C GLU A 184 8.32 12.27 19.84
N THR A 185 8.67 11.85 18.62
CA THR A 185 7.67 11.58 17.57
C THR A 185 6.79 10.38 17.92
N VAL A 186 7.37 9.34 18.53
CA VAL A 186 6.62 8.21 19.09
C VAL A 186 5.70 8.65 20.23
N GLY A 187 6.17 9.55 21.11
CA GLY A 187 5.35 10.13 22.19
C GLY A 187 4.11 10.84 21.66
N VAL A 188 4.27 11.64 20.60
CA VAL A 188 3.15 12.32 19.91
C VAL A 188 2.14 11.31 19.38
N LEU A 189 2.60 10.23 18.73
CA LEU A 189 1.73 9.15 18.25
C LEU A 189 0.95 8.49 19.40
N LEU A 190 1.64 8.13 20.49
CA LEU A 190 1.03 7.46 21.63
C LEU A 190 -0.02 8.34 22.31
N ASP A 191 0.27 9.62 22.50
CA ASP A 191 -0.67 10.57 23.11
C ASP A 191 -1.89 10.82 22.22
N ALA A 192 -1.70 10.90 20.91
CA ALA A 192 -2.81 11.01 19.96
C ALA A 192 -3.75 9.80 20.02
N LEU A 193 -3.19 8.58 20.02
CA LEU A 193 -3.97 7.33 20.12
C LEU A 193 -4.69 7.18 21.47
N ARG A 194 -4.07 7.60 22.58
CA ARG A 194 -4.73 7.64 23.90
C ARG A 194 -5.88 8.66 23.93
N THR A 195 -5.71 9.79 23.26
CA THR A 195 -6.74 10.81 23.12
C THR A 195 -7.91 10.27 22.31
N LEU A 196 -7.66 9.62 21.17
CA LEU A 196 -8.68 8.95 20.36
C LEU A 196 -9.45 7.90 21.18
N SER A 197 -8.75 7.03 21.92
CA SER A 197 -9.37 6.01 22.77
C SER A 197 -10.32 6.60 23.84
N SER A 198 -10.08 7.86 24.24
CA SER A 198 -10.88 8.57 25.23
C SER A 198 -11.96 9.48 24.62
N ALA A 199 -12.01 9.59 23.29
CA ALA A 199 -12.98 10.41 22.59
C ALA A 199 -14.42 9.88 22.81
N ARG A 200 -15.41 10.76 22.62
CA ARG A 200 -16.84 10.47 22.87
C ARG A 200 -17.74 10.87 21.71
N ASP A 201 -17.16 11.59 20.77
CA ASP A 201 -17.73 12.22 19.59
C ASP A 201 -17.34 11.48 18.30
N LEU A 202 -16.83 10.26 18.42
CA LEU A 202 -16.47 9.44 17.27
C LEU A 202 -17.73 9.01 16.50
N PRO A 203 -17.74 9.17 15.16
CA PRO A 203 -18.83 8.66 14.35
C PRO A 203 -18.84 7.12 14.37
N PRO A 204 -20.02 6.50 14.25
CA PRO A 204 -20.10 5.05 14.20
C PRO A 204 -19.50 4.51 12.90
N ALA A 205 -18.79 3.38 12.98
CA ALA A 205 -18.24 2.71 11.81
C ALA A 205 -19.33 2.40 10.77
N ALA A 206 -19.06 2.75 9.50
CA ALA A 206 -19.92 2.35 8.40
C ALA A 206 -19.84 0.84 8.15
N ARG A 207 -20.95 0.23 7.73
CA ARG A 207 -20.94 -1.16 7.28
C ARG A 207 -20.48 -1.21 5.82
N ILE A 208 -19.37 -1.90 5.58
CA ILE A 208 -18.84 -2.15 4.25
C ILE A 208 -19.01 -3.64 3.93
N ASP A 209 -19.59 -3.93 2.78
CA ASP A 209 -19.82 -5.30 2.31
C ASP A 209 -18.54 -5.84 1.67
N VAL A 210 -17.58 -6.25 2.52
CA VAL A 210 -16.33 -6.86 2.08
C VAL A 210 -16.65 -8.25 1.48
N PRO A 211 -16.29 -8.49 0.21
CA PRO A 211 -16.58 -9.73 -0.48
C PRO A 211 -15.65 -10.84 -0.01
N GLU A 212 -16.10 -12.09 -0.12
CA GLU A 212 -15.22 -13.24 0.13
C GLU A 212 -14.09 -13.28 -0.91
N PRO A 213 -12.89 -13.84 -0.60
CA PRO A 213 -11.75 -13.80 -1.51
C PRO A 213 -12.05 -14.27 -2.94
N GLY A 214 -12.86 -15.33 -3.11
CA GLY A 214 -13.23 -15.86 -4.43
C GLY A 214 -14.22 -14.98 -5.21
N GLU A 215 -14.91 -14.04 -4.56
CA GLU A 215 -15.80 -13.09 -5.22
C GLU A 215 -15.06 -11.89 -5.83
N LEU A 216 -13.79 -11.69 -5.43
CA LEU A 216 -12.85 -10.75 -6.07
C LEU A 216 -12.07 -11.39 -7.24
N GLU A 217 -12.14 -12.70 -7.41
CA GLU A 217 -11.57 -13.40 -8.57
C GLU A 217 -12.51 -13.29 -9.77
N LEU A 218 -12.47 -12.13 -10.43
CA LEU A 218 -13.36 -11.83 -11.55
C LEU A 218 -13.00 -12.61 -12.82
N GLU A 219 -14.02 -12.90 -13.64
CA GLU A 219 -13.83 -13.50 -14.95
C GLU A 219 -13.19 -12.48 -15.90
N VAL A 220 -12.04 -12.81 -16.47
CA VAL A 220 -11.39 -12.03 -17.54
C VAL A 220 -12.00 -12.44 -18.89
N ALA A 221 -13.01 -11.70 -19.34
CA ALA A 221 -13.72 -11.95 -20.60
C ALA A 221 -12.91 -11.53 -21.84
N MET A 222 -12.02 -10.54 -21.71
CA MET A 222 -11.16 -10.08 -22.80
C MET A 222 -9.86 -9.43 -22.31
N PRO A 223 -8.84 -9.25 -23.18
CA PRO A 223 -7.59 -8.61 -22.78
C PRO A 223 -7.81 -7.17 -22.26
N PRO A 224 -7.16 -6.77 -21.14
CA PRO A 224 -7.34 -5.43 -20.58
C PRO A 224 -7.06 -4.29 -21.56
N ARG A 225 -6.07 -4.48 -22.43
CA ARG A 225 -5.75 -3.52 -23.50
C ARG A 225 -6.93 -3.33 -24.45
N ASP A 226 -7.58 -4.41 -24.86
CA ASP A 226 -8.67 -4.36 -25.83
C ASP A 226 -9.92 -3.75 -25.20
N ALA A 227 -10.18 -4.02 -23.92
CA ALA A 227 -11.27 -3.38 -23.19
C ALA A 227 -11.03 -1.88 -23.00
N PHE A 228 -9.81 -1.47 -22.59
CA PHE A 228 -9.49 -0.07 -22.30
C PHE A 228 -9.45 0.81 -23.56
N PHE A 229 -8.89 0.31 -24.67
CA PHE A 229 -8.79 1.05 -25.94
C PHE A 229 -9.94 0.77 -26.92
N GLY A 230 -10.86 -0.14 -26.57
CA GLY A 230 -11.98 -0.54 -27.39
C GLY A 230 -13.10 0.50 -27.47
N ARG A 231 -14.23 0.09 -28.08
CA ARG A 231 -15.47 0.89 -28.02
C ARG A 231 -16.07 0.75 -26.63
N VAL A 232 -16.44 1.88 -26.05
CA VAL A 232 -16.96 1.95 -24.69
C VAL A 232 -18.28 2.70 -24.63
N GLU A 233 -19.05 2.42 -23.60
CA GLU A 233 -20.20 3.21 -23.19
C GLU A 233 -20.14 3.48 -21.69
N ILE A 234 -20.87 4.51 -21.24
CA ILE A 234 -20.99 4.87 -19.84
C ILE A 234 -22.39 4.48 -19.40
N VAL A 235 -22.49 3.60 -18.42
CA VAL A 235 -23.77 3.08 -17.90
C VAL A 235 -23.92 3.48 -16.43
N PRO A 236 -25.16 3.65 -15.93
CA PRO A 236 -25.38 3.74 -14.49
C PRO A 236 -24.87 2.50 -13.77
N THR A 237 -24.26 2.64 -12.60
CA THR A 237 -23.66 1.52 -11.85
C THR A 237 -24.65 0.38 -11.59
N GLY A 238 -25.93 0.70 -11.34
CA GLY A 238 -26.99 -0.29 -11.19
C GLY A 238 -27.30 -1.14 -12.43
N GLN A 239 -26.73 -0.80 -13.60
CA GLN A 239 -26.85 -1.53 -14.86
C GLN A 239 -25.52 -2.16 -15.32
N ALA A 240 -24.46 -2.03 -14.52
CA ALA A 240 -23.12 -2.48 -14.90
C ALA A 240 -22.88 -3.98 -14.64
N VAL A 241 -23.65 -4.62 -13.76
CA VAL A 241 -23.50 -6.06 -13.46
C VAL A 241 -23.66 -6.91 -14.72
N GLY A 242 -22.70 -7.81 -14.96
CA GLY A 242 -22.64 -8.67 -16.14
C GLY A 242 -22.03 -8.01 -17.38
N ARG A 243 -21.68 -6.73 -17.31
CA ARG A 243 -20.95 -6.02 -18.37
C ARG A 243 -19.45 -6.19 -18.18
N ILE A 244 -18.68 -5.94 -19.24
CA ILE A 244 -17.21 -5.98 -19.20
C ILE A 244 -16.70 -4.58 -18.87
N ALA A 245 -15.91 -4.47 -17.81
CA ALA A 245 -15.29 -3.20 -17.41
C ALA A 245 -14.34 -2.69 -18.50
N ALA A 246 -14.36 -1.38 -18.75
CA ALA A 246 -13.44 -0.70 -19.66
C ALA A 246 -12.59 0.36 -18.93
N GLU A 247 -12.57 0.31 -17.60
CA GLU A 247 -11.79 1.19 -16.74
C GLU A 247 -11.19 0.40 -15.57
N LEU A 248 -10.24 1.02 -14.89
CA LEU A 248 -9.66 0.52 -13.66
C LEU A 248 -10.42 1.13 -12.49
N VAL A 249 -10.87 0.31 -11.53
CA VAL A 249 -11.48 0.80 -10.29
C VAL A 249 -10.67 0.27 -9.12
N THR A 250 -9.91 1.19 -8.51
CA THR A 250 -9.01 0.90 -7.39
C THR A 250 -9.55 1.55 -6.12
N PRO A 251 -10.07 0.77 -5.16
CA PRO A 251 -10.37 1.28 -3.83
C PRO A 251 -9.08 1.59 -3.05
N TYR A 252 -9.05 2.72 -2.35
CA TYR A 252 -7.97 3.11 -1.46
C TYR A 252 -8.50 3.26 -0.04
N PRO A 253 -8.00 2.42 0.90
CA PRO A 253 -7.24 1.17 0.72
C PRO A 253 -8.14 0.00 0.25
N PRO A 254 -7.59 -1.14 -0.22
CA PRO A 254 -6.19 -1.57 -0.15
C PRO A 254 -5.22 -0.93 -1.17
N GLY A 255 -5.70 -0.12 -2.11
CA GLY A 255 -4.87 0.43 -3.18
C GLY A 255 -4.46 -0.60 -4.23
N ALA A 256 -5.27 -1.67 -4.36
CA ALA A 256 -5.18 -2.68 -5.39
C ALA A 256 -6.49 -2.70 -6.18
N PRO A 257 -6.44 -2.90 -7.52
CA PRO A 257 -7.66 -2.86 -8.33
C PRO A 257 -8.68 -3.91 -7.88
N ALA A 258 -9.90 -3.48 -7.60
CA ALA A 258 -11.04 -4.38 -7.40
C ALA A 258 -11.73 -4.73 -8.73
N LEU A 259 -11.50 -3.92 -9.76
CA LEU A 259 -11.97 -4.14 -11.11
C LEU A 259 -10.90 -3.66 -12.10
N CYS A 260 -10.49 -4.54 -13.01
CA CYS A 260 -9.60 -4.25 -14.11
C CYS A 260 -10.38 -4.20 -15.44
N PRO A 261 -9.90 -3.42 -16.43
CA PRO A 261 -10.45 -3.50 -17.79
C PRO A 261 -10.43 -4.95 -18.29
N GLY A 262 -11.50 -5.38 -18.93
CA GLY A 262 -11.66 -6.73 -19.49
C GLY A 262 -12.29 -7.75 -18.54
N GLU A 263 -12.50 -7.39 -17.27
CA GLU A 263 -13.20 -8.23 -16.30
C GLU A 263 -14.71 -8.04 -16.33
N VAL A 264 -15.45 -9.11 -16.03
CA VAL A 264 -16.91 -9.07 -15.90
C VAL A 264 -17.27 -8.51 -14.53
N ILE A 265 -18.08 -7.46 -14.53
CA ILE A 265 -18.52 -6.76 -13.32
C ILE A 265 -19.54 -7.62 -12.56
N THR A 266 -19.30 -7.90 -11.29
CA THR A 266 -20.18 -8.71 -10.44
C THR A 266 -20.89 -7.87 -9.38
N GLY A 267 -22.00 -8.39 -8.87
CA GLY A 267 -22.76 -7.76 -7.78
C GLY A 267 -21.93 -7.53 -6.50
N PRO A 268 -21.20 -8.55 -5.99
CA PRO A 268 -20.38 -8.40 -4.79
C PRO A 268 -19.31 -7.30 -4.92
N VAL A 269 -18.58 -7.24 -6.03
CA VAL A 269 -17.57 -6.18 -6.26
C VAL A 269 -18.21 -4.80 -6.29
N LEU A 270 -19.35 -4.63 -6.97
CA LEU A 270 -20.05 -3.35 -6.94
C LEU A 270 -20.54 -2.98 -5.55
N SER A 271 -21.10 -3.94 -4.79
CA SER A 271 -21.57 -3.68 -3.42
C SER A 271 -20.42 -3.23 -2.52
N TYR A 272 -19.28 -3.90 -2.62
CA TYR A 272 -18.06 -3.52 -1.90
C TYR A 272 -17.61 -2.11 -2.23
N LEU A 273 -17.53 -1.77 -3.51
CA LEU A 273 -17.10 -0.46 -3.97
C LEU A 273 -18.07 0.65 -3.56
N THR A 274 -19.38 0.44 -3.71
CA THR A 274 -20.38 1.46 -3.34
C THR A 274 -20.51 1.64 -1.84
N THR A 275 -20.58 0.54 -1.06
CA THR A 275 -20.67 0.64 0.40
C THR A 275 -19.38 1.16 1.01
N GLY A 276 -18.23 0.82 0.42
CA GLY A 276 -16.94 1.37 0.79
C GLY A 276 -16.89 2.88 0.57
N LEU A 277 -17.29 3.37 -0.61
CA LEU A 277 -17.34 4.79 -0.92
C LEU A 277 -18.26 5.56 0.05
N ASP A 278 -19.45 5.02 0.32
CA ASP A 278 -20.39 5.58 1.31
C ASP A 278 -19.79 5.59 2.74
N GLY A 279 -18.87 4.66 3.02
CA GLY A 279 -18.16 4.54 4.28
C GLY A 279 -16.87 5.36 4.41
N GLY A 280 -16.48 6.13 3.38
CA GLY A 280 -15.29 6.98 3.41
C GLY A 280 -14.06 6.42 2.67
N MET A 281 -14.21 5.31 1.93
CA MET A 281 -13.17 4.80 1.03
C MET A 281 -13.03 5.70 -0.20
N ASP A 282 -11.80 5.93 -0.65
CA ASP A 282 -11.53 6.71 -1.85
C ASP A 282 -11.40 5.82 -3.09
N ILE A 283 -11.86 6.32 -4.25
CA ILE A 283 -11.79 5.62 -5.54
C ILE A 283 -11.35 6.60 -6.64
N PRO A 284 -10.09 7.06 -6.59
CA PRO A 284 -9.60 8.15 -7.44
C PRO A 284 -9.40 7.75 -8.90
N ASP A 285 -9.18 6.46 -9.18
CA ASP A 285 -8.82 5.96 -10.51
C ASP A 285 -10.04 5.73 -11.41
N ALA A 286 -11.25 5.67 -10.83
CA ALA A 286 -12.48 5.50 -11.60
C ALA A 286 -12.76 6.76 -12.44
N SER A 287 -13.32 6.56 -13.64
CA SER A 287 -13.70 7.69 -14.51
C SER A 287 -14.80 8.57 -13.89
N ASP A 288 -15.64 7.99 -13.03
CA ASP A 288 -16.54 8.69 -12.12
C ASP A 288 -16.22 8.26 -10.68
N PRO A 289 -15.44 9.07 -9.93
CA PRO A 289 -15.08 8.77 -8.54
C PRO A 289 -16.28 8.67 -7.59
N THR A 290 -17.47 9.15 -7.99
CA THR A 290 -18.70 8.99 -7.18
C THR A 290 -19.41 7.67 -7.42
N LEU A 291 -18.88 6.83 -8.33
CA LEU A 291 -19.45 5.54 -8.75
C LEU A 291 -20.95 5.60 -9.09
N LYS A 292 -21.44 6.73 -9.62
CA LYS A 292 -22.80 6.80 -10.17
C LYS A 292 -22.88 6.17 -11.55
N THR A 293 -21.77 6.22 -12.27
CA THR A 293 -21.60 5.62 -13.58
C THR A 293 -20.31 4.80 -13.67
N LEU A 294 -20.30 3.85 -14.59
CA LEU A 294 -19.14 3.05 -14.94
C LEU A 294 -18.97 3.00 -16.46
N ARG A 295 -17.71 2.95 -16.88
CA ARG A 295 -17.27 2.81 -18.25
C ARG A 295 -17.11 1.33 -18.57
N VAL A 296 -17.95 0.84 -19.48
CA VAL A 296 -18.01 -0.57 -19.89
C VAL A 296 -17.75 -0.72 -21.38
N VAL A 297 -17.38 -1.92 -21.81
CA VAL A 297 -17.23 -2.25 -23.23
C VAL A 297 -18.61 -2.18 -23.89
N ALA A 298 -18.68 -1.45 -25.00
CA ALA A 298 -19.90 -1.31 -25.79
C ALA A 298 -20.26 -2.63 -26.48
N GLU A 299 -21.56 -2.90 -26.61
CA GLU A 299 -22.10 -4.04 -27.38
C GLU A 299 -21.86 -3.90 -28.89
#